data_AF-A0A4Y2CIS6-F1
#
_entry.id   AF-A0A4Y2CIS6-F1
#
_cell.length_a   1.000
_cell.length_b   1.000
_cell.length_c   1.000
_cell.angle_alpha   90.00
_cell.angle_beta   90.00
_cell.angle_gamma   90.00
#
_symmetry.space_group_name_H-M   'P 1'
#
loop_
_entity.id
_entity.type
_entity.pdbx_description
1 polymer ?
#
loop_
_entity_poly.entity_id
_entity_poly.type
_entity_poly.pdbx_seq_one_letter_code
_entity_poly.pdbx_strand_id
1 'polypeptide(L)'
;MLKDLDWELLFYLLYSADLAPSDFHLFQSMTNNLCQQPKPNSYRNQDDVARWITDCLASKEAEYNYYGIHTLPERWEKCVDSSGHYLERSTAIPLFHFSRFLSIHLPHF
;
A
#
# COMPACT_ATOMS: atom_id res chain seq x y z
N MET A 1 -3.65 4.39 23.96
CA MET A 1 -2.40 3.82 23.39
C MET A 1 -2.77 2.49 22.73
N LEU A 2 -2.08 1.99 21.70
CA LEU A 2 -2.46 0.71 21.05
C LEU A 2 -2.65 -0.47 22.03
N LYS A 3 -1.99 -0.42 23.20
CA LYS A 3 -2.10 -1.39 24.28
C LYS A 3 -3.49 -1.50 24.91
N ASP A 4 -4.37 -0.51 24.71
CA ASP A 4 -5.72 -0.50 25.29
C ASP A 4 -6.76 -1.17 24.36
N LEU A 5 -6.36 -1.54 23.14
CA LEU A 5 -7.26 -2.09 22.11
C LEU A 5 -7.24 -3.62 22.03
N ASP A 6 -6.40 -4.30 22.83
CA ASP A 6 -6.19 -5.77 22.81
C ASP A 6 -5.85 -6.32 21.41
N TRP A 7 -5.13 -5.54 20.61
CA TRP A 7 -4.69 -5.94 19.27
C TRP A 7 -3.33 -6.63 19.31
N GLU A 8 -3.22 -7.76 18.64
CA GLU A 8 -1.93 -8.40 18.38
C GLU A 8 -1.15 -7.60 17.31
N LEU A 9 0.11 -7.32 17.60
CA LEU A 9 1.00 -6.64 16.66
C LEU A 9 1.80 -7.68 15.88
N LEU A 10 1.60 -7.70 14.56
CA LEU A 10 2.41 -8.50 13.65
C LEU A 10 3.82 -7.89 13.52
N PHE A 11 4.86 -8.71 13.67
CA PHE A 11 6.24 -8.27 13.42
C PHE A 11 6.42 -7.91 11.94
N TYR A 12 6.91 -6.69 11.68
CA TYR A 12 7.15 -6.18 10.34
C TYR A 12 8.65 -5.95 10.13
N LEU A 13 9.21 -6.54 9.07
CA LEU A 13 10.60 -6.33 8.68
C LEU A 13 10.74 -4.97 7.99
N LEU A 14 11.84 -4.27 8.30
CA LEU A 14 12.13 -2.98 7.67
C LEU A 14 12.29 -3.19 6.15
N TYR A 15 11.66 -2.31 5.35
CA TYR A 15 11.67 -2.36 3.88
C TYR A 15 10.90 -3.53 3.22
N SER A 16 9.94 -4.16 3.90
CA SER A 16 9.19 -5.29 3.34
C SER A 16 7.85 -4.93 2.68
N ALA A 17 7.84 -3.95 1.77
CA ALA A 17 6.64 -3.60 1.00
C ALA A 17 6.02 -4.81 0.26
N ASP A 18 6.86 -5.76 -0.16
CA ASP A 18 6.43 -7.03 -0.76
C ASP A 18 5.58 -7.90 0.18
N LEU A 19 5.59 -7.63 1.49
CA LEU A 19 4.85 -8.36 2.53
C LEU A 19 3.68 -7.56 3.11
N ALA A 20 3.47 -6.31 2.67
CA ALA A 20 2.33 -5.50 3.10
C ALA A 20 1.21 -5.56 2.06
N PRO A 21 0.03 -6.14 2.38
CA PRO A 21 -1.09 -6.21 1.43
C PRO A 21 -1.56 -4.83 0.94
N SER A 22 -1.40 -3.79 1.76
CA SER A 22 -1.66 -2.42 1.31
C SER A 22 -0.76 -2.03 0.14
N ASP A 23 0.53 -2.36 0.18
CA ASP A 23 1.52 -1.94 -0.80
C ASP A 23 1.45 -2.79 -2.06
N PHE A 24 1.60 -4.12 -1.91
CA PHE A 24 1.69 -5.00 -3.08
C PHE A 24 0.36 -5.25 -3.78
N HIS A 25 -0.78 -5.04 -3.12
CA HIS A 25 -2.10 -5.35 -3.70
C HIS A 25 -2.94 -4.10 -3.92
N LEU A 26 -3.28 -3.37 -2.85
CA LEU A 26 -4.19 -2.23 -2.92
C LEU A 26 -3.57 -1.04 -3.68
N PHE A 27 -2.43 -0.53 -3.20
CA PHE A 27 -1.75 0.62 -3.79
C PHE A 27 -1.14 0.29 -5.14
N GLN A 28 -0.69 -0.95 -5.36
CA GLN A 28 -0.28 -1.40 -6.69
C GLN A 28 -1.45 -1.29 -7.68
N SER A 29 -2.66 -1.80 -7.33
CA SER A 29 -3.85 -1.68 -8.18
C SER A 29 -4.27 -0.24 -8.43
N MET A 30 -4.25 0.60 -7.39
CA MET A 30 -4.57 2.03 -7.50
C MET A 30 -3.57 2.76 -8.41
N THR A 31 -2.27 2.51 -8.26
CA THR A 31 -1.22 3.09 -9.10
C THR A 31 -1.39 2.67 -10.56
N ASN A 32 -1.70 1.39 -10.80
CA ASN A 32 -1.97 0.90 -12.15
C ASN A 32 -3.19 1.60 -12.77
N ASN A 33 -4.26 1.82 -11.99
CA ASN A 33 -5.43 2.56 -12.46
C ASN A 33 -5.07 4.02 -12.81
N LEU A 34 -4.27 4.68 -11.98
CA LEU A 34 -3.80 6.05 -12.24
C LEU A 34 -2.97 6.14 -13.52
N CYS A 35 -2.03 5.22 -13.72
CA CYS A 35 -1.14 5.20 -14.89
C CYS A 35 -1.87 4.89 -16.20
N GLN A 36 -2.97 4.15 -16.16
CA GLN A 36 -3.77 3.78 -17.34
C GLN A 36 -4.80 4.83 -17.73
N GLN A 37 -4.95 5.92 -16.94
CA GLN A 37 -5.91 6.97 -17.25
C GLN A 37 -5.48 7.77 -18.50
N PRO A 38 -6.35 7.88 -19.54
CA PRO A 38 -6.01 8.53 -20.80
C PRO A 38 -5.84 10.06 -20.69
N LYS A 39 -6.23 10.65 -19.55
CA LYS A 39 -5.88 12.01 -19.16
C LYS A 39 -5.08 11.91 -17.86
N PRO A 40 -3.91 12.55 -17.73
CA PRO A 40 -3.30 12.74 -16.42
C PRO A 40 -4.33 13.50 -15.57
N ASN A 41 -4.82 12.83 -14.53
CA ASN A 41 -6.02 13.19 -13.79
C ASN A 41 -6.03 14.66 -13.37
N SER A 42 -7.04 15.40 -13.86
CA SER A 42 -7.36 16.77 -13.44
C SER A 42 -8.03 16.75 -12.05
N TYR A 43 -7.36 16.21 -11.05
CA TYR A 43 -7.76 16.45 -9.66
C TYR A 43 -7.41 17.90 -9.33
N ARG A 44 -8.42 18.74 -9.15
CA ARG A 44 -8.22 20.19 -8.95
C ARG A 44 -8.11 20.55 -7.47
N ASN A 45 -8.65 19.71 -6.61
CA ASN A 45 -8.69 19.90 -5.18
C ASN A 45 -8.68 18.55 -4.44
N GLN A 46 -8.67 18.62 -3.11
CA GLN A 46 -8.69 17.46 -2.24
C GLN A 46 -10.00 16.65 -2.36
N ASP A 47 -11.13 17.28 -2.66
CA ASP A 47 -12.42 16.60 -2.80
C ASP A 47 -12.44 15.67 -4.01
N ASP A 48 -11.81 16.08 -5.12
CA ASP A 48 -11.67 15.26 -6.30
C ASP A 48 -10.83 14.01 -6.03
N VAL A 49 -9.77 14.14 -5.23
CA VAL A 49 -8.92 13.02 -4.80
C VAL A 49 -9.69 12.11 -3.84
N ALA A 50 -10.39 12.68 -2.85
CA ALA A 50 -11.17 11.91 -1.88
C ALA A 50 -12.30 11.11 -2.56
N ARG A 51 -12.98 11.72 -3.53
CA ARG A 51 -13.99 11.04 -4.35
C ARG A 51 -13.38 9.89 -5.12
N TRP A 52 -12.25 10.11 -5.79
CA TRP A 52 -11.58 9.03 -6.52
C TRP A 52 -11.11 7.88 -5.62
N ILE A 53 -10.55 8.16 -4.44
CA ILE A 53 -10.18 7.11 -3.47
C ILE A 53 -11.43 6.31 -3.07
N THR A 54 -12.53 7.00 -2.79
CA THR A 54 -13.79 6.37 -2.40
C THR A 54 -14.34 5.49 -3.52
N ASP A 55 -14.37 5.98 -4.75
CA ASP A 55 -14.83 5.25 -5.93
C ASP A 55 -13.93 4.03 -6.20
N CYS A 56 -12.61 4.19 -6.09
CA CYS A 56 -11.66 3.09 -6.23
C CYS A 56 -11.91 1.99 -5.21
N LEU A 57 -12.11 2.33 -3.94
CA LEU A 57 -12.39 1.35 -2.88
C LEU A 57 -13.77 0.70 -3.07
N ALA A 58 -14.79 1.48 -3.40
CA ALA A 58 -16.16 1.00 -3.61
C ALA A 58 -16.29 0.10 -4.85
N SER A 59 -15.42 0.28 -5.85
CA SER A 59 -15.39 -0.57 -7.05
C SER A 59 -14.81 -1.98 -6.83
N LYS A 60 -14.19 -2.24 -5.67
CA LYS A 60 -13.60 -3.56 -5.38
C LYS A 60 -14.64 -4.51 -4.83
N GLU A 61 -14.67 -5.72 -5.37
CA GLU A 61 -15.45 -6.84 -4.82
C GLU A 61 -14.88 -7.28 -3.47
N ALA A 62 -15.68 -7.94 -2.63
CA ALA A 62 -15.23 -8.41 -1.32
C ALA A 62 -14.05 -9.39 -1.44
N GLU A 63 -14.11 -10.23 -2.47
CA GLU A 63 -13.11 -11.21 -2.88
C GLU A 63 -11.76 -10.55 -3.16
N TYR A 64 -11.73 -9.31 -3.68
CA TYR A 64 -10.47 -8.60 -3.95
C TYR A 64 -9.62 -8.46 -2.69
N ASN A 65 -10.21 -8.02 -1.58
CA ASN A 65 -9.48 -7.87 -0.31
C ASN A 65 -9.13 -9.23 0.29
N TYR A 66 -10.04 -10.21 0.16
CA TYR A 66 -9.79 -11.59 0.58
C TYR A 66 -8.53 -12.14 -0.12
N TYR A 67 -8.43 -12.04 -1.43
CA TYR A 67 -7.28 -12.51 -2.20
C TYR A 67 -5.98 -11.82 -1.78
N GLY A 68 -6.00 -10.50 -1.62
CA GLY A 68 -4.82 -9.74 -1.18
C GLY A 68 -4.26 -10.22 0.16
N ILE A 69 -5.14 -10.49 1.13
CA ILE A 69 -4.74 -11.01 2.45
C ILE A 69 -4.29 -12.47 2.35
N HIS A 70 -5.03 -13.33 1.62
CA HIS A 70 -4.74 -14.77 1.53
C HIS A 70 -3.53 -15.09 0.63
N THR A 71 -2.95 -14.10 -0.03
CA THR A 71 -1.67 -14.23 -0.76
C THR A 71 -0.46 -14.12 0.19
N LEU A 72 -0.65 -13.66 1.43
CA LEU A 72 0.43 -13.50 2.41
C LEU A 72 1.24 -14.78 2.67
N PRO A 73 0.63 -15.97 2.89
CA PRO A 73 1.38 -17.19 3.16
C PRO A 73 2.35 -17.55 2.02
N GLU A 74 1.89 -17.44 0.77
CA GLU A 74 2.72 -17.71 -0.41
C GLU A 74 3.88 -16.71 -0.52
N ARG A 75 3.64 -15.43 -0.21
CA ARG A 75 4.69 -14.40 -0.21
C ARG A 75 5.70 -14.62 0.93
N TRP A 76 5.24 -15.05 2.11
CA TRP A 76 6.14 -15.41 3.21
C TRP A 76 7.04 -16.60 2.85
N GLU A 77 6.48 -17.64 2.22
CA GLU A 77 7.24 -18.78 1.74
C GLU A 77 8.33 -18.35 0.76
N LYS A 78 7.97 -17.55 -0.26
CA LYS A 78 8.94 -17.01 -1.21
C LYS A 78 10.02 -16.14 -0.54
N CYS A 79 9.69 -15.41 0.52
CA CYS A 79 10.64 -14.57 1.25
C CYS A 79 11.66 -15.41 2.01
N VAL A 80 11.22 -16.53 2.59
CA VAL A 80 12.11 -17.50 3.23
C VAL A 80 13.01 -18.16 2.19
N ASP A 81 12.43 -18.61 1.07
CA ASP A 81 13.18 -19.24 -0.03
C ASP A 81 14.20 -18.28 -0.67
N SER A 82 13.87 -16.99 -0.75
CA SER A 82 14.76 -15.95 -1.25
C SER A 82 15.81 -15.49 -0.22
N SER A 83 15.87 -16.12 0.98
CA SER A 83 16.74 -15.69 2.08
C SER A 83 16.55 -14.21 2.45
N GLY A 84 15.32 -13.69 2.36
CA GLY A 84 14.99 -12.30 2.65
C GLY A 84 15.29 -11.32 1.53
N HIS A 85 15.62 -11.78 0.32
CA HIS A 85 15.69 -10.90 -0.85
C HIS A 85 14.29 -10.49 -1.33
N TYR A 86 14.21 -9.29 -1.92
CA TYR A 86 12.98 -8.74 -2.51
C TYR A 86 12.34 -9.72 -3.50
N LEU A 87 11.02 -9.86 -3.40
CA LEU A 87 10.24 -10.85 -4.16
C LEU A 87 9.91 -10.35 -5.56
N GLU A 88 9.57 -9.07 -5.65
CA GLU A 88 9.30 -8.42 -6.92
C GLU A 88 10.42 -7.40 -7.17
N ARG A 89 10.79 -7.22 -8.45
CA ARG A 89 11.44 -5.98 -8.82
C ARG A 89 10.43 -4.91 -8.45
N SER A 90 10.76 -4.09 -7.46
CA SER A 90 10.11 -2.80 -7.29
C SER A 90 10.22 -2.11 -8.65
N THR A 91 9.18 -2.22 -9.49
CA THR A 91 8.92 -1.20 -10.49
C THR A 91 8.67 -0.02 -9.59
N ALA A 92 9.73 0.72 -9.33
CA ALA A 92 9.74 1.81 -8.39
C ALA A 92 8.41 2.51 -8.60
N ILE A 93 7.52 2.47 -7.60
CA ILE A 93 6.52 3.53 -7.46
C ILE A 93 7.41 4.75 -7.62
N PRO A 94 7.38 5.44 -8.77
CA PRO A 94 8.50 6.28 -9.19
C PRO A 94 8.65 7.28 -8.08
N LEU A 95 9.67 7.07 -7.22
CA LEU A 95 9.67 7.47 -5.81
C LEU A 95 8.82 8.72 -5.71
N PHE A 96 7.52 8.57 -5.39
CA PHE A 96 6.66 9.73 -5.36
C PHE A 96 7.27 10.51 -4.23
N HIS A 97 7.98 11.56 -4.62
CA HIS A 97 8.96 12.21 -3.80
C HIS A 97 8.12 12.89 -2.72
N PHE A 98 7.89 12.18 -1.62
CA PHE A 98 7.12 12.58 -0.46
C PHE A 98 7.82 13.71 0.30
N SER A 99 8.72 14.45 -0.34
CA SER A 99 9.37 15.65 0.15
C SER A 99 8.42 16.82 0.38
N ARG A 100 7.11 16.63 0.21
CA ARG A 100 6.10 17.61 0.64
C ARG A 100 5.36 17.22 1.92
N PHE A 101 5.57 16.03 2.49
CA PHE A 101 4.99 15.65 3.80
C PHE A 101 6.01 15.53 4.94
N LEU A 102 7.29 15.80 4.68
CA LEU A 102 8.33 15.83 5.71
C LEU A 102 8.24 16.99 6.71
N SER A 103 7.22 17.86 6.59
CA SER A 103 6.87 18.85 7.61
C SER A 103 5.66 18.41 8.42
N ILE A 104 5.71 17.21 9.01
CA ILE A 104 4.92 16.92 10.19
C ILE A 104 5.92 16.70 11.31
N HIS A 105 6.16 17.75 12.09
CA HIS A 105 6.87 17.66 13.36
C HIS A 105 6.14 16.64 14.24
N LEU A 106 6.69 15.43 14.35
CA LEU A 106 6.30 14.50 15.40
C LEU A 106 6.92 15.02 16.71
N PRO A 107 6.14 15.26 17.76
CA PRO A 107 6.69 15.60 19.07
C PRO A 107 7.41 14.37 19.64
N HIS A 108 8.56 14.63 20.24
CA HIS A 108 9.36 13.68 21.00
C HIS A 108 8.49 12.98 22.07
N PHE A 109 8.57 11.65 22.10
CA PHE A 109 8.46 10.86 23.32
C PHE A 109 9.60 9.85 23.34
#